data_AF-A0A226QNZ3-F1
#
_entry.id   AF-A0A226QNZ3-F1
#
_cell.length_a   1.000
_cell.length_b   1.000
_cell.length_c   1.000
_cell.angle_alpha   90.00
_cell.angle_beta   90.00
_cell.angle_gamma   90.00
#
_symmetry.space_group_name_H-M   'P 1'
#
loop_
_entity.id
_entity.type
_entity.pdbx_description
1 polymer ?
#
loop_
_entity_poly.entity_id
_entity_poly.type
_entity_poly.pdbx_seq_one_letter_code
_entity_poly.pdbx_strand_id
1 'polypeptide(L)'
;MSAKNKPFVELGIKKFFDGDYVSSIHILVPQFESTLRRMFAAAGYATTSIKKSTAQHEETFNEFLNRDDIKEALGERIHKLIQMVMVDQMGINLRNKVAHGLIAFEQCTKGLNLLVIYLFLS
;
A
#
# COMPACT_ATOMS: atom_id res chain seq x y z
N MET A 1 -14.21 2.07 3.76
CA MET A 1 -13.63 1.32 2.62
C MET A 1 -14.65 1.18 1.51
N SER A 2 -14.25 1.38 0.25
CA SER A 2 -15.14 1.16 -0.91
C SER A 2 -15.53 -0.32 -1.03
N ALA A 3 -16.74 -0.61 -1.53
CA ALA A 3 -17.24 -1.97 -1.73
C ALA A 3 -16.32 -2.87 -2.59
N LYS A 4 -15.45 -2.27 -3.42
CA LYS A 4 -14.57 -3.01 -4.33
C LYS A 4 -13.37 -3.69 -3.64
N ASN A 5 -12.69 -3.00 -2.71
CA ASN A 5 -11.47 -3.51 -2.08
C ASN A 5 -11.77 -4.37 -0.85
N LYS A 6 -12.93 -4.15 -0.23
CA LYS A 6 -13.32 -4.81 1.03
C LYS A 6 -13.23 -6.34 0.97
N PRO A 7 -13.76 -7.06 -0.05
CA PRO A 7 -13.67 -8.52 -0.08
C PRO A 7 -12.22 -9.03 -0.18
N PHE A 8 -11.35 -8.32 -0.91
CA PHE A 8 -9.94 -8.68 -1.01
C PHE A 8 -9.22 -8.50 0.33
N VAL A 9 -9.44 -7.37 1.00
CA VAL A 9 -8.81 -7.10 2.30
C VAL A 9 -9.31 -8.09 3.35
N GLU A 10 -10.61 -8.39 3.39
CA GLU A 10 -11.17 -9.40 4.28
C GLU A 10 -10.55 -10.78 4.03
N LEU A 11 -10.39 -11.18 2.77
CA LEU A 11 -9.71 -12.43 2.42
C LEU A 11 -8.24 -12.41 2.87
N GLY A 12 -7.51 -11.33 2.61
CA GLY A 12 -6.11 -11.20 3.03
C GLY A 12 -5.94 -11.31 4.54
N ILE A 13 -6.80 -10.63 5.32
CA ILE A 13 -6.83 -10.73 6.79
C ILE A 13 -7.18 -12.16 7.22
N LYS A 14 -8.17 -12.80 6.59
CA LYS A 14 -8.51 -14.20 6.89
C LYS A 14 -7.29 -15.12 6.66
N LYS A 15 -6.59 -14.96 5.54
CA LYS A 15 -5.38 -15.73 5.23
C LYS A 15 -4.28 -15.55 6.28
N PHE A 16 -4.11 -14.34 6.81
CA PHE A 16 -3.20 -14.12 7.93
C PHE A 16 -3.57 -14.95 9.16
N PHE A 17 -4.85 -14.96 9.56
CA PHE A 17 -5.31 -15.74 10.71
C PHE A 17 -5.26 -17.25 10.48
N ASP A 18 -5.43 -17.70 9.23
CA ASP A 18 -5.25 -19.10 8.83
C ASP A 18 -3.76 -19.53 8.80
N GLY A 19 -2.81 -18.61 9.01
CA GLY A 19 -1.37 -18.87 8.94
C GLY A 19 -0.78 -18.86 7.52
N ASP A 20 -1.59 -18.54 6.51
CA ASP A 20 -1.22 -18.42 5.10
C ASP A 20 -0.68 -17.00 4.80
N TYR A 21 0.52 -16.75 5.34
CA TYR A 21 1.21 -15.46 5.29
C TYR A 21 1.60 -15.03 3.87
N VAL A 22 1.85 -16.00 2.98
CA VAL A 22 2.19 -15.76 1.59
C VAL A 22 0.99 -15.18 0.86
N SER A 23 -0.17 -15.86 0.92
CA SER A 23 -1.39 -15.35 0.30
C SER A 23 -1.80 -14.01 0.91
N SER A 24 -1.71 -13.88 2.23
CA SER A 24 -2.02 -12.63 2.92
C SER A 24 -1.21 -11.44 2.40
N ILE A 25 0.13 -11.54 2.31
CA ILE A 25 0.97 -10.46 1.78
C ILE A 25 0.62 -10.12 0.33
N HIS A 26 0.49 -11.13 -0.54
CA HIS A 26 0.24 -10.90 -1.96
C HIS A 26 -1.14 -10.28 -2.21
N ILE A 27 -2.10 -10.48 -1.30
CA ILE A 27 -3.39 -9.80 -1.33
C ILE A 27 -3.30 -8.41 -0.70
N LEU A 28 -2.81 -8.29 0.53
CA LEU A 28 -2.93 -7.05 1.31
C LEU A 28 -2.04 -5.92 0.79
N VAL A 29 -0.84 -6.21 0.32
CA VAL A 29 0.14 -5.21 -0.14
C VAL A 29 -0.38 -4.35 -1.31
N PRO A 30 -0.86 -4.92 -2.43
CA PRO A 30 -1.45 -4.10 -3.51
C PRO A 30 -2.77 -3.44 -3.10
N GLN A 31 -3.55 -4.08 -2.20
CA GLN A 31 -4.81 -3.51 -1.74
C GLN A 31 -4.62 -2.32 -0.80
N PHE A 32 -3.51 -2.27 -0.06
CA PHE A 32 -3.18 -1.13 0.79
C PHE A 32 -3.03 0.15 -0.04
N GLU A 33 -2.23 0.13 -1.11
CA GLU A 33 -2.07 1.28 -2.00
C GLU A 33 -3.43 1.75 -2.55
N SER A 34 -4.23 0.83 -3.10
CA SER A 34 -5.54 1.18 -3.67
C SER A 34 -6.48 1.75 -2.60
N THR A 35 -6.44 1.22 -1.38
CA THR A 35 -7.27 1.68 -0.26
C THR A 35 -6.83 3.06 0.22
N LEU A 36 -5.53 3.29 0.36
CA LEU A 36 -4.96 4.58 0.77
C LEU A 36 -5.33 5.68 -0.22
N ARG A 37 -5.11 5.44 -1.52
CA ARG A 37 -5.52 6.39 -2.57
C ARG A 37 -7.01 6.70 -2.48
N ARG A 38 -7.87 5.69 -2.38
CA ARG A 38 -9.33 5.92 -2.26
C ARG A 38 -9.71 6.71 -1.02
N MET A 39 -9.02 6.52 0.10
CA MET A 39 -9.25 7.29 1.32
C MET A 39 -8.96 8.77 1.09
N PHE A 40 -7.82 9.08 0.46
CA PHE A 40 -7.46 10.45 0.08
C PHE A 40 -8.43 11.06 -0.95
N ALA A 41 -8.84 10.30 -1.97
CA ALA A 41 -9.86 10.75 -2.91
C ALA A 41 -11.19 11.09 -2.21
N ALA A 42 -11.63 10.26 -1.26
CA ALA A 42 -12.83 10.50 -0.49
C ALA A 42 -12.71 11.73 0.43
N ALA A 43 -11.50 12.07 0.85
CA ALA A 43 -11.19 13.28 1.60
C ALA A 43 -10.97 14.53 0.71
N GLY A 44 -11.18 14.42 -0.61
CA GLY A 44 -11.09 15.54 -1.56
C GLY A 44 -9.71 15.78 -2.17
N TYR A 45 -8.73 14.92 -1.89
CA TYR A 45 -7.40 15.04 -2.48
C TYR A 45 -7.38 14.43 -3.88
N ALA A 46 -6.69 15.08 -4.81
CA ALA A 46 -6.43 14.48 -6.12
C ALA A 46 -5.55 13.24 -5.94
N THR A 47 -5.89 12.12 -6.58
CA THR A 47 -5.11 10.86 -6.51
C THR A 47 -4.56 10.41 -7.85
N THR A 48 -4.83 11.18 -8.90
CA THR A 48 -4.34 10.98 -10.26
C THR A 48 -3.88 12.33 -10.78
N SER A 49 -2.64 12.39 -11.26
CA SER A 49 -2.14 13.55 -11.99
C SER A 49 -2.60 13.45 -13.45
N ILE A 50 -3.69 14.12 -13.81
CA ILE A 50 -4.02 14.32 -15.24
C ILE A 50 -3.07 15.40 -15.77
N LYS A 51 -1.91 15.00 -16.33
CA LYS A 51 -1.10 15.92 -17.15
C LYS A 51 -1.80 16.09 -18.51
N LYS A 52 -1.97 17.34 -18.94
CA LYS A 52 -2.63 17.79 -20.19
C LYS A 52 -1.94 17.36 -21.51
N SER A 53 -1.15 16.29 -21.52
CA SER A 53 -0.44 15.79 -22.70
C SER A 53 -0.91 14.38 -23.01
N THR A 54 -0.96 14.04 -24.30
CA THR A 54 -1.61 12.90 -24.97
C THR A 54 -1.19 11.48 -24.54
N ALA A 55 -0.53 11.33 -23.40
CA ALA A 55 -0.26 10.05 -22.75
C ALA A 55 -0.66 10.16 -21.27
N GLN A 56 -1.74 9.47 -20.88
CA GLN A 56 -2.10 9.30 -19.47
C GLN A 56 -0.98 8.55 -18.75
N HIS A 57 -0.13 9.25 -18.01
CA HIS A 57 0.73 8.61 -17.03
C HIS A 57 -0.03 8.51 -15.71
N GLU A 58 -0.30 7.28 -15.27
CA GLU A 58 -0.72 7.02 -13.90
C GLU A 58 0.39 7.48 -12.94
N GLU A 59 0.03 8.35 -11.98
CA GLU A 59 0.93 8.78 -10.92
C GLU A 59 1.37 7.57 -10.08
N THR A 60 2.67 7.33 -9.96
CA THR A 60 3.20 6.21 -9.18
C THR A 60 2.88 6.37 -7.69
N PHE A 61 2.94 5.27 -6.93
CA PHE A 61 2.66 5.34 -5.49
C PHE A 61 3.67 6.20 -4.74
N ASN A 62 4.94 6.14 -5.16
CA ASN A 62 5.98 6.95 -4.57
C ASN A 62 5.77 8.45 -4.83
N GLU A 63 5.40 8.81 -6.07
CA GLU A 63 5.09 10.20 -6.41
C GLU A 63 3.89 10.72 -5.60
N PHE A 64 2.82 9.92 -5.52
CA PHE A 64 1.64 10.26 -4.72
C PHE A 64 2.00 10.54 -3.24
N LEU A 65 2.75 9.64 -2.60
CA LEU A 65 3.17 9.81 -1.21
C LEU A 65 4.16 10.97 -1.02
N ASN A 66 4.84 11.41 -2.08
CA ASN A 66 5.83 12.49 -1.97
C ASN A 66 5.27 13.90 -2.15
N ARG A 67 3.99 14.03 -2.48
CA ARG A 67 3.33 15.33 -2.51
C ARG A 67 3.19 15.93 -1.11
N ASP A 68 3.34 17.25 -1.02
CA ASP A 68 3.34 17.96 0.26
C ASP A 68 1.99 17.87 0.96
N ASP A 69 0.88 17.95 0.21
CA ASP A 69 -0.48 17.82 0.74
C ASP A 69 -0.74 16.42 1.33
N ILE A 70 -0.20 15.37 0.72
CA ILE A 70 -0.31 13.99 1.21
C ILE A 70 0.59 13.77 2.44
N LYS A 71 1.82 14.29 2.41
CA LYS A 71 2.75 14.23 3.55
C LYS A 71 2.17 14.91 4.79
N GLU A 72 1.61 16.10 4.62
CA GLU A 72 1.02 16.88 5.71
C GLU A 72 -0.19 16.15 6.31
N ALA A 73 -1.07 15.63 5.46
CA ALA A 73 -2.27 14.91 5.88
C ALA A 73 -1.97 13.57 6.59
N LEU A 74 -0.93 12.85 6.17
CA LEU A 74 -0.49 11.62 6.85
C LEU A 74 0.23 11.90 8.18
N GLY A 75 0.89 13.05 8.29
CA GLY A 75 1.85 13.33 9.34
C GLY A 75 3.14 12.53 9.20
N GLU A 76 4.22 13.04 9.81
CA GLU A 76 5.58 12.54 9.63
C GLU A 76 5.74 11.05 9.98
N ARG A 77 5.13 10.61 11.09
CA ARG A 77 5.29 9.24 11.60
C ARG A 77 4.69 8.20 10.65
N ILE A 78 3.45 8.39 10.24
CA ILE A 78 2.74 7.43 9.37
C ILE A 78 3.32 7.48 7.96
N HIS A 79 3.62 8.69 7.45
CA HIS A 79 4.28 8.85 6.16
C HIS A 79 5.61 8.07 6.08
N LYS A 80 6.51 8.27 7.05
CA LYS A 80 7.79 7.56 7.10
C LYS A 80 7.62 6.05 7.19
N LEU A 81 6.64 5.58 7.96
CA LEU A 81 6.37 4.15 8.09
C LEU A 81 5.90 3.55 6.76
N ILE A 82 4.97 4.20 6.07
CA ILE A 82 4.50 3.75 4.75
C ILE A 82 5.67 3.75 3.76
N GLN A 83 6.48 4.81 3.72
CA GLN A 83 7.64 4.90 2.86
C GLN A 83 8.61 3.72 3.10
N MET A 84 9.04 3.52 4.34
CA MET A 84 10.00 2.46 4.69
C MET A 84 9.47 1.06 4.41
N VAL A 85 8.19 0.79 4.68
CA VAL A 85 7.61 -0.54 4.49
C VAL A 85 7.30 -0.80 3.02
N MET A 86 6.67 0.15 2.33
CA MET A 86 6.07 -0.09 1.02
C MET A 86 6.98 0.28 -0.15
N VAL A 87 7.75 1.37 -0.06
CA VAL A 87 8.26 2.06 -1.26
C VAL A 87 9.78 2.22 -1.30
N ASP A 88 10.41 2.58 -0.19
CA ASP A 88 11.83 2.93 -0.14
C ASP A 88 12.70 1.71 -0.43
N GLN A 89 13.64 1.85 -1.38
CA GLN A 89 14.60 0.82 -1.76
C GLN A 89 15.59 0.50 -0.63
N MET A 90 15.90 1.47 0.23
CA MET A 90 16.72 1.24 1.42
C MET A 90 15.90 0.65 2.58
N GLY A 91 14.57 0.66 2.46
CA GLY A 91 13.63 0.02 3.39
C GLY A 91 13.29 -1.41 2.99
N ILE A 92 12.10 -1.86 3.42
CA ILE A 92 11.60 -3.19 3.07
C ILE A 92 11.23 -3.25 1.58
N ASN A 93 10.77 -2.13 1.01
CA ASN A 93 10.36 -2.00 -0.38
C ASN A 93 9.29 -3.03 -0.79
N LEU A 94 8.36 -3.33 0.13
CA LEU A 94 7.51 -4.51 0.03
C LEU A 94 6.57 -4.47 -1.18
N ARG A 95 6.02 -3.30 -1.50
CA ARG A 95 5.11 -3.13 -2.64
C ARG A 95 5.78 -3.52 -3.94
N ASN A 96 7.01 -3.05 -4.15
CA ASN A 96 7.75 -3.37 -5.38
C ASN A 96 8.20 -4.83 -5.41
N LYS A 97 8.65 -5.38 -4.27
CA LYS A 97 9.02 -6.81 -4.19
C LYS A 97 7.85 -7.72 -4.52
N VAL A 98 6.66 -7.43 -4.00
CA VAL A 98 5.44 -8.20 -4.30
C VAL A 98 5.00 -8.00 -5.75
N ALA A 99 4.94 -6.74 -6.22
CA ALA A 99 4.45 -6.43 -7.58
C ALA A 99 5.33 -7.01 -8.69
N HIS A 100 6.64 -7.13 -8.46
CA HIS A 100 7.60 -7.64 -9.43
C HIS A 100 8.01 -9.10 -9.19
N GLY A 101 7.42 -9.78 -8.19
CA GLY A 101 7.77 -11.17 -7.89
C GLY A 101 9.19 -11.37 -7.35
N LEU A 102 9.76 -10.35 -6.70
CA LEU A 102 11.12 -10.38 -6.12
C LEU A 102 11.13 -10.83 -4.65
N ILE A 103 9.97 -11.01 -4.04
CA ILE A 103 9.86 -11.48 -2.66
C ILE A 103 10.10 -12.99 -2.58
N ALA A 104 10.96 -13.42 -1.66
CA ALA A 104 11.19 -14.84 -1.38
C ALA A 104 10.12 -15.41 -0.44
N PHE A 105 9.89 -16.71 -0.51
CA PHE A 105 8.87 -17.39 0.29
C PHE A 105 9.11 -17.21 1.81
N GLU A 106 10.36 -17.31 2.23
CA GLU A 106 10.79 -17.22 3.64
C GLU A 106 10.61 -15.80 4.21
N GLN A 107 10.55 -14.79 3.35
CA GLN A 107 10.29 -13.41 3.78
C GLN A 107 8.83 -13.18 4.16
N CYS A 108 7.91 -14.02 3.67
CA CYS A 108 6.47 -13.93 3.95
C CYS A 108 6.17 -14.43 5.37
N THR A 109 6.71 -13.74 6.38
CA THR A 109 6.60 -14.10 7.79
C THR A 109 5.36 -13.48 8.43
N LYS A 110 4.97 -14.00 9.60
CA LYS A 110 3.95 -13.39 10.47
C LYS A 110 4.29 -11.92 10.79
N GLY A 111 5.55 -11.62 11.10
CA GLY A 111 5.99 -10.27 11.46
C GLY A 111 5.81 -9.28 10.32
N LEU A 112 6.20 -9.67 9.11
CA LEU A 112 6.02 -8.83 7.92
C LEU A 112 4.53 -8.58 7.62
N ASN A 113 3.70 -9.61 7.75
CA ASN A 113 2.25 -9.46 7.61
C ASN A 113 1.64 -8.53 8.66
N LEU A 114 2.08 -8.63 9.91
CA LEU A 114 1.62 -7.75 10.99
C LEU A 114 1.93 -6.29 10.71
N LEU A 115 3.10 -5.99 10.11
CA LEU A 115 3.42 -4.63 9.68
C LEU A 115 2.42 -4.12 8.63
N VAL A 116 2.09 -4.93 7.63
CA VAL A 116 1.11 -4.55 6.60
C VAL A 116 -0.28 -4.35 7.21
N ILE A 117 -0.72 -5.25 8.10
CA ILE A 117 -2.00 -5.11 8.80
C ILE A 117 -2.01 -3.85 9.68
N TYR A 118 -0.90 -3.55 10.37
CA TYR A 118 -0.77 -2.34 11.17
C TYR A 118 -0.97 -1.08 10.31
N LEU A 119 -0.44 -1.05 9.08
CA LEU A 119 -0.67 0.07 8.16
C LEU A 119 -2.16 0.28 7.84
N PHE A 120 -2.98 -0.78 7.76
CA PHE A 120 -4.42 -0.65 7.55
C PHE A 120 -5.18 -0.11 8.77
N LEU A 121 -4.60 -0.20 9.95
CA LEU A 121 -5.19 0.25 11.22
C LEU A 121 -4.65 1.62 11.68
N SER A 122 -3.64 2.13 10.97
CA SER A 122 -3.00 3.43 11.21
C SER A 122 -3.80 4.56 10.58
#